data_AF-A0A358Q4V1-F1
#
_entry.id   AF-A0A358Q4V1-F1
#
_cell.length_a   1.000
_cell.length_b   1.000
_cell.length_c   1.000
_cell.angle_alpha   90.00
_cell.angle_beta   90.00
_cell.angle_gamma   90.00
#
_symmetry.space_group_name_H-M   'P 1'
#
loop_
_entity.id
_entity.type
_entity.pdbx_description
1 polymer ?
#
loop_
_entity_poly.entity_id
_entity_poly.type
_entity_poly.pdbx_seq_one_letter_code
_entity_poly.pdbx_strand_id
1 'polypeptide(L)'
;MSNPCGTTKANVFDSTEVNGIPVYFGAGTNPVNSPAQFFVAWGRGVLSGGLIHTFNSESPEQGSQWFIEEDEAEACYVKIQQLLADKRG
;
A
#
# COMPACT_ATOMS: atom_id res chain seq x y z
N MET A 1 9.69 18.82 -16.51
CA MET A 1 9.89 17.39 -16.79
C MET A 1 9.02 16.64 -15.79
N SER A 2 7.87 16.12 -16.24
CA SER A 2 6.91 15.45 -15.36
C SER A 2 7.47 14.07 -15.01
N ASN A 3 7.71 13.79 -13.72
CA ASN A 3 8.05 12.45 -13.26
C ASN A 3 7.00 11.46 -13.80
N PRO A 4 7.39 10.42 -14.57
CA PRO A 4 6.48 9.32 -14.85
C PRO A 4 6.46 8.45 -13.58
N CYS A 5 5.76 8.89 -12.55
CA CYS A 5 5.48 8.05 -11.40
C CYS A 5 4.58 6.90 -11.90
N GLY A 6 5.21 5.74 -12.12
CA GLY A 6 4.58 4.57 -12.70
C GLY A 6 3.50 3.99 -11.80
N THR A 7 2.55 3.31 -12.42
CA THR A 7 1.70 2.34 -11.74
C THR A 7 2.15 0.94 -12.13
N THR A 8 2.08 -0.01 -11.21
CA THR A 8 2.37 -1.42 -11.48
C THR A 8 1.18 -2.29 -11.07
N LYS A 9 1.14 -3.52 -11.57
CA LYS A 9 0.09 -4.46 -11.21
C LYS A 9 0.27 -4.88 -9.74
N ALA A 10 -0.78 -4.71 -8.95
CA ALA A 10 -0.81 -5.16 -7.57
C ALA A 10 -1.14 -6.65 -7.51
N ASN A 11 -0.30 -7.43 -6.84
CA ASN A 11 -0.60 -8.80 -6.44
C ASN A 11 -0.96 -8.80 -4.95
N VAL A 12 -2.26 -8.73 -4.64
CA VAL A 12 -2.75 -8.66 -3.27
C VAL A 12 -2.71 -10.06 -2.65
N PHE A 13 -2.03 -10.18 -1.51
CA PHE A 13 -1.96 -11.41 -0.71
C PHE A 13 -3.04 -11.44 0.35
N ASP A 14 -3.26 -10.30 1.00
CA ASP A 14 -4.31 -10.14 2.02
C ASP A 14 -4.96 -8.76 1.93
N SER A 15 -6.21 -8.69 2.38
CA SER A 15 -6.96 -7.44 2.44
C SER A 15 -7.97 -7.45 3.57
N THR A 16 -8.12 -6.31 4.21
CA THR A 16 -9.13 -6.09 5.25
C THR A 16 -9.78 -4.72 5.07
N GLU A 17 -10.85 -4.45 5.81
CA GLU A 17 -11.48 -3.15 5.88
C GLU A 17 -11.54 -2.69 7.33
N VAL A 18 -10.95 -1.53 7.62
CA VAL A 18 -10.97 -0.91 8.95
C VAL A 18 -11.75 0.39 8.86
N ASN A 19 -12.87 0.47 9.58
CA ASN A 19 -13.74 1.66 9.61
C ASN A 19 -14.15 2.17 8.20
N GLY A 20 -14.38 1.27 7.23
CA GLY A 20 -14.77 1.65 5.86
C GLY A 20 -13.61 2.08 4.95
N ILE A 21 -12.37 1.95 5.43
CA ILE A 21 -11.12 2.17 4.69
C ILE A 21 -10.52 0.79 4.39
N PRO A 22 -10.41 0.41 3.10
CA PRO A 22 -9.76 -0.84 2.75
C PRO A 22 -8.25 -0.73 2.99
N VAL A 23 -7.64 -1.82 3.43
CA VAL A 23 -6.20 -1.99 3.63
C VAL A 23 -5.77 -3.26 2.90
N TYR A 24 -4.69 -3.19 2.17
CA TYR A 24 -4.17 -4.23 1.30
C TYR A 24 -2.71 -4.50 1.65
N PHE A 25 -2.36 -5.77 1.67
CA PHE A 25 -1.00 -6.27 1.73
C PHE A 25 -0.73 -7.10 0.48
N GLY A 26 0.40 -6.87 -0.17
CA GLY A 26 0.70 -7.57 -1.41
C GLY A 26 2.12 -7.32 -1.90
N ALA A 27 2.38 -7.73 -3.14
CA ALA A 27 3.63 -7.46 -3.84
C ALA A 27 3.40 -6.89 -5.23
N GLY A 28 4.39 -6.18 -5.75
CA GLY A 28 4.40 -5.68 -7.10
C GLY A 28 5.82 -5.43 -7.60
N THR A 29 5.95 -5.20 -8.90
CA THR A 29 7.23 -4.84 -9.49
C THR A 29 7.36 -3.34 -9.52
N ASN A 30 8.20 -2.78 -8.63
CA ASN A 30 8.54 -1.36 -8.67
C ASN A 30 9.68 -1.14 -9.69
N PRO A 31 9.43 -0.52 -10.86
CA PRO A 31 10.43 -0.35 -11.91
C PRO A 31 11.54 0.63 -11.53
N VAL A 32 11.35 1.45 -10.50
CA VAL A 32 12.35 2.44 -10.05
C VAL A 32 13.39 1.78 -9.14
N ASN A 33 13.04 0.69 -8.44
CA ASN A 33 13.85 0.16 -7.33
C ASN A 33 14.01 -1.39 -7.34
N SER A 34 13.90 -2.06 -8.49
CA SER A 34 14.06 -3.53 -8.67
C SER A 34 14.94 -4.19 -7.60
N PRO A 35 14.44 -5.14 -6.79
CA PRO A 35 13.58 -6.27 -7.18
C PRO A 35 12.08 -6.09 -6.84
N ALA A 36 11.28 -7.16 -6.98
CA ALA A 36 9.89 -7.20 -6.54
C ALA A 36 9.81 -6.74 -5.07
N GLN A 37 8.88 -5.84 -4.79
CA GLN A 37 8.72 -5.23 -3.47
C GLN A 37 7.35 -5.55 -2.92
N PHE A 38 7.31 -5.77 -1.62
CA PHE A 38 6.07 -5.84 -0.86
C PHE A 38 5.49 -4.44 -0.75
N PHE A 39 4.17 -4.35 -0.62
CA PHE A 39 3.50 -3.10 -0.37
C PHE A 39 2.41 -3.25 0.69
N VAL A 40 2.19 -2.16 1.39
CA VAL A 40 0.99 -1.92 2.19
C VAL A 40 0.28 -0.72 1.58
N ALA A 41 -1.01 -0.86 1.29
CA ALA A 41 -1.80 0.18 0.67
C ALA A 41 -3.13 0.33 1.38
N TRP A 42 -3.61 1.56 1.60
CA TRP A 42 -4.91 1.82 2.22
C TRP A 42 -5.67 2.91 1.47
N GLY A 43 -7.00 2.89 1.58
CA GLY A 43 -7.89 3.86 0.98
C GLY A 43 -8.57 3.37 -0.30
N ARG A 44 -9.77 3.89 -0.58
CA ARG A 44 -10.67 3.38 -1.64
C ARG A 44 -10.12 3.53 -3.06
N GLY A 45 -9.20 4.47 -3.29
CA GLY A 45 -8.62 4.76 -4.60
C GLY A 45 -7.22 4.19 -4.81
N VAL A 46 -6.64 3.51 -3.81
CA VAL A 46 -5.21 3.19 -3.82
C VAL A 46 -4.83 2.09 -4.82
N LEU A 47 -5.77 1.20 -5.13
CA LEU A 47 -5.64 0.14 -6.13
C LEU A 47 -6.57 0.39 -7.33
N SER A 48 -6.44 1.52 -8.01
CA SER A 48 -7.29 1.88 -9.14
C SER A 48 -7.14 0.87 -10.29
N GLY A 49 -8.17 0.07 -10.54
CA GLY A 49 -8.14 -0.97 -11.58
C GLY A 49 -7.14 -2.10 -11.31
N GLY A 50 -6.80 -2.36 -10.04
CA GLY A 50 -5.77 -3.35 -9.67
C GLY A 50 -4.34 -2.86 -9.91
N LEU A 51 -4.16 -1.56 -10.14
CA LEU A 51 -2.87 -0.91 -10.28
C LEU A 51 -2.54 -0.10 -9.04
N ILE A 52 -1.29 -0.16 -8.61
CA ILE A 52 -0.75 0.58 -7.46
C ILE A 52 0.36 1.52 -7.93
N HIS A 53 0.43 2.70 -7.32
CA HIS A 53 1.51 3.65 -7.55
C HIS A 53 2.86 3.09 -7.05
N THR A 54 3.92 3.24 -7.84
CA THR A 54 5.26 2.71 -7.53
C THR A 54 6.09 3.65 -6.64
N PHE A 55 5.44 4.56 -5.93
CA PHE A 55 6.06 5.50 -5.00
C PHE A 55 5.32 5.50 -3.67
N ASN A 56 6.01 5.89 -2.60
CA ASN A 56 5.39 6.00 -1.29
C ASN A 56 4.50 7.23 -1.22
N SER A 57 3.28 7.05 -0.73
CA SER A 57 2.32 8.12 -0.48
C SER A 57 1.70 7.88 0.88
N GLU A 58 1.70 8.89 1.74
CA GLU A 58 1.17 8.76 3.10
C GLU A 58 0.17 9.88 3.33
N SER A 59 -1.12 9.53 3.30
CA SER A 59 -2.20 10.38 3.78
C SER A 59 -3.00 9.66 4.86
N PRO A 60 -3.66 10.39 5.76
CA PRO A 60 -4.46 9.78 6.82
C PRO A 60 -5.59 8.87 6.29
N GLU A 61 -6.11 9.12 5.10
CA GLU A 61 -7.25 8.43 4.49
C GLU A 61 -6.87 7.50 3.33
N GLN A 62 -5.70 7.71 2.72
CA GLN A 62 -5.18 6.87 1.63
C GLN A 62 -3.66 6.93 1.52
N GLY A 63 -3.03 5.84 1.12
CA GLY A 63 -1.59 5.81 0.93
C GLY A 63 -1.06 4.45 0.56
N SER A 64 0.18 4.42 0.10
CA SER A 64 0.91 3.20 -0.24
C SER A 64 2.35 3.32 0.26
N GLN A 65 2.86 2.25 0.84
CA GLN A 65 4.26 2.13 1.25
C GLN A 65 4.83 0.85 0.65
N TRP A 66 6.04 0.95 0.12
CA TRP A 66 6.80 -0.15 -0.47
C TRP A 66 7.95 -0.57 0.42
N PHE A 67 8.20 -1.87 0.46
CA PHE A 67 9.18 -2.52 1.32
C PHE A 67 9.95 -3.58 0.53
N ILE A 68 11.21 -3.77 0.87
CA ILE A 68 12.03 -4.85 0.30
C ILE A 68 11.77 -6.16 1.07
N GLU A 69 11.67 -6.06 2.40
CA GLU A 69 11.47 -7.21 3.28
C GLU A 69 9.99 -7.42 3.58
N GLU A 70 9.56 -8.69 3.60
CA GLU A 70 8.17 -9.08 3.87
C GLU A 70 7.76 -8.74 5.30
N ASP A 71 8.62 -9.04 6.27
CA ASP A 71 8.37 -8.81 7.70
C ASP A 71 8.12 -7.33 8.02
N GLU A 72 8.84 -6.42 7.34
CA GLU A 72 8.64 -4.98 7.50
C GLU A 72 7.27 -4.54 6.95
N ALA A 73 6.87 -5.12 5.82
CA ALA A 73 5.57 -4.85 5.22
C ALA A 73 4.42 -5.44 6.06
N GLU A 74 4.57 -6.64 6.61
CA GLU A 74 3.57 -7.25 7.49
C GLU A 74 3.41 -6.43 8.79
N ALA A 75 4.52 -6.02 9.41
CA ALA A 75 4.49 -5.15 10.58
C ALA A 75 3.80 -3.81 10.27
N CYS A 76 4.04 -3.24 9.08
CA CYS A 76 3.36 -2.04 8.63
C CYS A 76 1.85 -2.28 8.41
N TYR A 77 1.47 -3.41 7.81
CA TYR A 77 0.06 -3.76 7.58
C TYR A 77 -0.73 -3.80 8.90
N VAL A 78 -0.19 -4.47 9.92
CA VAL A 78 -0.79 -4.50 11.27
C VAL A 78 -0.85 -3.10 11.88
N LYS A 79 0.23 -2.30 11.75
CA LYS A 79 0.26 -0.94 12.26
C LYS A 79 -0.79 -0.04 11.61
N ILE A 80 -0.96 -0.11 10.30
CA ILE A 80 -1.97 0.68 9.58
C ILE A 80 -3.38 0.28 10.01
N GLN A 81 -3.65 -1.02 10.20
CA GLN A 81 -4.94 -1.47 10.74
C GLN A 81 -5.23 -0.86 12.12
N GLN A 82 -4.26 -0.88 13.03
CA GLN A 82 -4.40 -0.28 14.36
C GLN A 82 -4.62 1.23 14.29
N LEU A 83 -3.82 1.94 13.50
CA LEU A 83 -3.95 3.39 13.32
C LEU A 83 -5.32 3.81 12.76
N LEU A 84 -5.88 3.02 11.84
CA LEU A 84 -7.20 3.27 11.29
C LEU A 84 -8.33 2.89 12.25
N ALA A 85 -8.10 1.91 13.15
CA ALA A 85 -9.04 1.55 14.21
C ALA A 85 -9.10 2.63 15.30
N ASP A 86 -7.95 3.20 15.67
CA ASP A 86 -7.78 4.17 16.77
C ASP A 86 -8.27 5.58 16.45
N LYS A 87 -8.43 5.94 15.16
CA LYS A 87 -8.99 7.25 14.72
C LYS A 87 -10.46 7.49 15.10
N ARG A 88 -11.00 6.69 16.01
CA ARG A 88 -12.34 6.83 16.59
C ARG A 88 -12.32 7.38 18.02
N GLY A 89 -11.16 7.77 18.54
CA GLY A 89 -10.98 8.45 19.83
C GLY A 89 -11.11 9.97 19.76
#